data_AF-W8X9Y9-F1
#
_entry.id   AF-W8X9Y9-F1
#
_cell.length_a   1.000
_cell.length_b   1.000
_cell.length_c   1.000
_cell.angle_alpha   90.00
_cell.angle_beta   90.00
_cell.angle_gamma   90.00
#
_symmetry.space_group_name_H-M   'P 1'
#
loop_
_entity.id
_entity.type
_entity.pdbx_description
1 polymer ?
#
loop_
_entity_poly.entity_id
_entity_poly.type
_entity_poly.pdbx_seq_one_letter_code
_entity_poly.pdbx_strand_id
1 'polypeptide(L)' 'MAQAAAAGAVIVKTAQETFWGGYAGYFQDPDGHMWEVVWNPRLVPEE' A
#
# COMPACT_ATOMS: atom_id res chain seq x y z
N MET A 1 6.61 -2.19 -2.70
CA MET A 1 6.69 -2.28 -1.22
C MET A 1 8.05 -2.74 -0.70
N ALA A 2 9.01 -3.00 -1.60
CA ALA A 2 10.36 -3.37 -1.21
C ALA A 2 11.02 -2.34 -0.27
N GLN A 3 10.78 -1.04 -0.47
CA GLN A 3 11.31 0.02 0.40
C GLN A 3 10.77 -0.09 1.83
N ALA A 4 9.47 -0.31 2.01
CA ALA A 4 8.88 -0.50 3.34
C ALA A 4 9.47 -1.73 4.03
N ALA A 5 9.56 -2.86 3.32
CA ALA A 5 10.18 -4.07 3.86
C ALA A 5 11.66 -3.85 4.25
N ALA A 6 12.43 -3.17 3.41
CA ALA A 6 13.83 -2.84 3.69
C ALA A 6 13.99 -1.89 4.90
N ALA A 7 12.98 -1.07 5.19
CA ALA A 7 12.92 -0.19 6.35
C ALA A 7 12.43 -0.89 7.64
N GLY A 8 12.17 -2.20 7.60
CA GLY A 8 11.73 -3.00 8.76
C GLY A 8 10.21 -3.16 8.88
N ALA A 9 9.43 -2.71 7.91
CA ALA A 9 7.99 -2.94 7.91
C ALA A 9 7.64 -4.42 7.64
N VAL A 10 6.56 -4.89 8.26
CA VAL A 10 5.98 -6.21 7.99
C VAL A 10 4.99 -6.08 6.84
N ILE A 11 5.20 -6.80 5.74
CA ILE A 11 4.23 -6.86 4.64
C ILE A 11 3.05 -7.72 5.07
N VAL A 12 1.91 -7.08 5.31
CA VAL A 12 0.66 -7.73 5.76
C VAL A 12 -0.10 -8.30 4.58
N LYS A 13 -0.12 -7.59 3.45
CA LYS A 13 -0.74 -8.04 2.20
C LYS A 13 0.09 -7.55 1.02
N THR A 14 0.59 -8.50 0.23
CA THR A 14 1.31 -8.21 -1.01
C THR A 14 0.46 -7.35 -1.94
N ALA A 15 1.11 -6.43 -2.65
CA ALA A 15 0.41 -5.51 -3.52
C ALA A 15 -0.18 -6.28 -4.71
N GLN A 16 -1.47 -6.07 -4.97
CA GLN A 16 -2.25 -6.80 -5.96
C GLN A 16 -3.44 -5.96 -6.45
N GLU A 17 -4.09 -6.40 -7.52
CA GLU A 17 -5.33 -5.79 -7.99
C GLU A 17 -6.42 -5.84 -6.92
N THR A 18 -7.19 -4.77 -6.84
CA THR A 18 -8.32 -4.67 -5.90
C THR A 18 -9.63 -5.00 -6.62
N PHE A 19 -10.62 -5.51 -5.89
CA PHE A 19 -11.93 -5.85 -6.49
C PHE A 19 -12.72 -4.63 -6.97
N TRP A 20 -12.41 -3.45 -6.44
CA TRP A 20 -13.04 -2.18 -6.80
C TRP A 20 -12.27 -1.42 -7.89
N GLY A 21 -11.19 -2.02 -8.43
CA GLY A 21 -10.32 -1.46 -9.45
C GLY A 21 -9.13 -0.69 -8.87
N GLY A 22 -7.97 -0.76 -9.53
CA GLY A 22 -6.72 -0.20 -9.01
C GLY A 22 -5.82 -1.27 -8.38
N TYR A 23 -4.75 -0.84 -7.72
CA TYR A 23 -3.70 -1.72 -7.20
C TYR A 23 -3.32 -1.29 -5.78
N ALA A 24 -3.34 -2.22 -4.83
CA ALA A 24 -3.10 -1.89 -3.43
C ALA A 24 -2.35 -2.98 -2.68
N GLY A 25 -1.56 -2.58 -1.68
CA GLY A 25 -0.89 -3.45 -0.72
C GLY A 25 -0.84 -2.81 0.67
N TYR A 26 -0.58 -3.63 1.68
CA TYR A 26 -0.60 -3.21 3.08
C TYR A 26 0.66 -3.65 3.79
N PHE A 27 1.14 -2.79 4.68
CA PHE A 27 2.23 -3.11 5.59
C PHE A 27 1.98 -2.49 6.95
N GLN A 28 2.61 -3.07 7.97
CA GLN A 28 2.69 -2.50 9.31
C GLN A 28 4.08 -1.91 9.50
N ASP A 29 4.18 -0.66 9.94
CA ASP A 29 5.47 -0.04 10.28
C ASP A 29 6.07 -0.64 11.57
N PRO A 30 7.35 -0.37 11.89
CA PRO A 30 8.00 -0.94 13.08
C PRO A 30 7.32 -0.62 14.42
N ASP A 31 6.54 0.47 14.47
CA ASP A 31 5.81 0.90 15.67
C ASP A 31 4.42 0.26 15.77
N GLY A 32 4.01 -0.51 14.75
CA GLY A 32 2.75 -1.25 14.73
C GLY A 32 1.61 -0.54 14.00
N HIS A 33 1.83 0.62 13.37
CA HIS A 33 0.76 1.30 12.63
C HIS A 33 0.53 0.66 11.27
N MET A 34 -0.74 0.52 10.88
CA MET A 34 -1.14 -0.05 9.60
C MET A 34 -1.16 1.01 8.52
N TRP A 35 -0.54 0.70 7.38
CA TRP A 35 -0.48 1.55 6.21
C TRP A 35 -1.02 0.82 4.97
N GLU A 36 -1.71 1.58 4.13
CA GLU A 36 -2.13 1.15 2.79
C GLU A 36 -1.38 1.98 1.74
N VAL A 37 -0.80 1.28 0.76
CA VAL A 37 -0.23 1.91 -0.45
C VAL A 37 -1.17 1.58 -1.59
N VAL A 38 -1.82 2.62 -2.13
CA VAL A 38 -2.83 2.50 -3.19
C VAL A 38 -2.41 3.30 -4.42
N TRP A 39 -2.57 2.68 -5.59
CA TRP A 39 -2.76 3.38 -6.85
C TRP A 39 -4.22 3.27 -7.28
N ASN A 40 -4.93 4.40 -7.23
CA ASN A 40 -6.30 4.53 -7.70
C ASN A 40 -6.41 5.68 -8.71
N PRO A 41 -6.47 5.40 -10.03
CA PRO A 41 -6.58 6.42 -11.07
C PRO A 41 -7.82 7.32 -10.96
N ARG A 42 -8.85 6.92 -10.20
CA ARG A 42 -10.06 7.74 -9.99
C ARG A 42 -9.92 8.81 -8.91
N LEU A 43 -8.80 8.80 -8.18
CA LEU A 43 -8.49 9.77 -7.13
C LEU A 43 -7.42 10.78 -7.55
N VAL A 44 -7.05 10.82 -8.82
CA VAL A 44 -6.12 11.82 -9.35
C VAL A 44 -6.76 13.20 -9.23
N PRO A 45 -6.10 14.19 -8.59
CA PRO A 45 -6.62 15.55 -8.50
C PRO A 45 -6.86 16.16 -9.89
N GLU A 46 -7.87 17.02 -9.99
CA GLU A 46 -8.04 17.90 -11.15
C GLU A 46 -6.90 18.94 -11.17
N GLU A 47 -6.50 19.39 -12.38
CA GLU A 47 -5.46 20.41 -12.58
C GLU A 47 -5.87 21.80 -12.08
#